data_AF-A0A2N6C050-F1
#
_entry.id   AF-A0A2N6C050-F1
#
_cell.length_a   1.000
_cell.length_b   1.000
_cell.length_c   1.000
_cell.angle_alpha   90.00
_cell.angle_beta   90.00
_cell.angle_gamma   90.00
#
_symmetry.space_group_name_H-M   'P 1'
#
loop_
_entity.id
_entity.type
_entity.pdbx_description
1 polymer ?
#
loop_
_entity_poly.entity_id
_entity_poly.type
_entity_poly.pdbx_seq_one_letter_code
_entity_poly.pdbx_strand_id
1 'polypeptide(L)'
;MNWLLMYLHQIFFEAATGAYKTAITRWPQSLSAWMGLGNSYYAQGDLSSAASAFNQAMQLYPSNGMPINNLAQVLWEQGKKEKALQAIRHAITLGGPLKSVFEETLQDFEQNGN
;
A
#
# COMPACT_ATOMS: atom_id res chain seq x y z
N MET A 1 26.23 -12.43 5.47
CA MET A 1 25.46 -11.17 5.23
C MET A 1 26.06 -10.51 3.99
N ASN A 2 25.30 -10.39 2.89
CA ASN A 2 25.83 -9.82 1.65
C ASN A 2 25.47 -8.33 1.54
N TRP A 3 26.38 -7.47 2.00
CA TRP A 3 26.18 -6.02 2.06
C TRP A 3 25.81 -5.41 0.69
N LEU A 4 26.34 -5.95 -0.41
CA LEU A 4 26.05 -5.46 -1.76
C LEU A 4 24.56 -5.54 -2.11
N LEU A 5 23.89 -6.64 -1.74
CA LEU A 5 22.45 -6.78 -1.99
C LEU A 5 21.66 -5.78 -1.17
N MET A 6 22.05 -5.55 0.10
CA MET A 6 21.39 -4.56 0.95
C MET A 6 21.56 -3.13 0.43
N TYR A 7 22.77 -2.77 -0.03
CA TYR A 7 23.04 -1.46 -0.62
C TYR A 7 22.29 -1.24 -1.94
N LEU A 8 22.29 -2.23 -2.84
CA LEU A 8 21.54 -2.12 -4.08
C LEU A 8 20.05 -1.98 -3.80
N HIS A 9 19.50 -2.78 -2.88
CA HIS A 9 18.10 -2.73 -2.49
C HIS A 9 17.69 -1.33 -1.99
N GLN A 10 18.50 -0.75 -1.11
CA GLN A 10 18.29 0.61 -0.60
C GLN A 10 18.30 1.64 -1.73
N ILE A 11 19.31 1.60 -2.61
CA ILE A 11 19.45 2.53 -3.74
C ILE A 11 18.27 2.44 -4.70
N PHE A 12 17.81 1.23 -5.00
CA PHE A 12 16.68 1.02 -5.90
C PHE A 12 15.39 1.62 -5.36
N PHE A 13 15.12 1.47 -4.06
CA PHE A 13 13.91 2.03 -3.46
C PHE A 13 13.94 3.54 -3.32
N GLU A 14 15.09 4.12 -2.97
CA GLU A 14 15.24 5.58 -2.93
C GLU A 14 15.04 6.19 -4.33
N ALA A 15 15.61 5.58 -5.37
CA ALA A 15 15.40 6.00 -6.75
C ALA A 15 13.93 5.89 -7.17
N ALA A 16 13.24 4.79 -6.81
CA ALA A 16 11.82 4.61 -7.09
C ALA A 16 10.96 5.67 -6.40
N THR A 17 11.18 5.92 -5.10
CA THR A 17 10.49 6.99 -4.35
C THR A 17 10.71 8.36 -5.00
N GLY A 18 11.94 8.67 -5.43
CA GLY A 18 12.26 9.91 -6.14
C GLY A 18 11.46 10.04 -7.45
N ALA A 19 11.46 8.99 -8.28
CA ALA A 19 10.73 8.98 -9.55
C ALA A 19 9.22 9.17 -9.36
N TYR A 20 8.61 8.49 -8.38
CA TYR A 20 7.18 8.64 -8.11
C TYR A 20 6.83 10.01 -7.54
N LYS A 21 7.69 10.61 -6.71
CA LYS A 21 7.50 12.01 -6.25
C LYS A 21 7.50 12.98 -7.43
N THR A 22 8.45 12.85 -8.35
CA THR A 22 8.48 13.67 -9.57
C THR A 22 7.24 13.44 -10.44
N ALA A 23 6.80 12.18 -10.58
CA ALA A 23 5.57 11.85 -11.31
C ALA A 23 4.34 12.52 -10.69
N ILE A 24 4.23 12.53 -9.35
CA ILE A 24 3.12 13.19 -8.62
C ILE A 24 3.16 14.72 -8.82
N THR A 25 4.34 15.35 -8.87
CA THR A 25 4.43 16.78 -9.18
C THR A 25 3.84 17.11 -10.56
N ARG A 26 4.03 16.22 -11.54
CA ARG A 26 3.51 16.41 -12.90
C ARG A 26 2.06 15.94 -13.07
N TRP A 27 1.68 14.88 -12.36
CA TRP A 27 0.37 14.22 -12.45
C TRP A 27 -0.16 13.92 -11.04
N PRO A 28 -0.64 14.95 -10.32
CA PRO A 28 -0.99 14.83 -8.90
C PRO A 28 -2.18 13.91 -8.64
N GLN A 29 -2.97 13.59 -9.67
CA GLN A 29 -4.11 12.69 -9.56
C GLN A 29 -3.79 11.27 -10.07
N SER A 30 -2.55 10.96 -10.44
CA SER A 30 -2.22 9.64 -11.00
C SER A 30 -2.30 8.54 -9.94
N LEU A 31 -3.28 7.64 -10.06
CA LEU A 31 -3.39 6.45 -9.21
C LEU A 31 -2.09 5.66 -9.15
N SER A 32 -1.52 5.34 -10.32
CA SER A 32 -0.32 4.52 -10.42
C SER A 32 0.89 5.19 -9.77
N ALA A 33 0.98 6.52 -9.79
CA ALA A 33 2.07 7.23 -9.14
C ALA A 33 1.96 7.19 -7.60
N TRP A 34 0.76 7.38 -7.06
CA TRP A 34 0.52 7.26 -5.62
C TRP A 34 0.66 5.82 -5.11
N MET A 35 0.17 4.84 -5.87
CA MET A 35 0.37 3.42 -5.57
C MET A 35 1.85 3.04 -5.59
N GLY A 36 2.59 3.49 -6.61
CA GLY A 36 4.03 3.28 -6.71
C GLY A 36 4.81 3.92 -5.56
N LEU A 37 4.45 5.14 -5.17
CA LEU A 37 5.04 5.81 -4.01
C LEU A 37 4.78 5.04 -2.71
N GLY A 38 3.54 4.60 -2.48
CA GLY A 38 3.17 3.80 -1.31
C GLY A 38 3.91 2.47 -1.23
N ASN A 39 3.97 1.74 -2.36
CA ASN A 39 4.72 0.49 -2.44
C ASN A 39 6.23 0.70 -2.20
N SER A 40 6.79 1.80 -2.69
CA SER A 40 8.21 2.12 -2.51
C SER A 40 8.54 2.38 -1.04
N TYR A 41 7.68 3.12 -0.33
CA TYR A 41 7.83 3.34 1.11
C TYR A 41 7.62 2.07 1.92
N TYR A 42 6.63 1.26 1.54
CA TYR A 42 6.37 -0.02 2.19
C TYR A 42 7.58 -0.95 2.10
N ALA A 43 8.21 -1.04 0.91
CA ALA A 43 9.41 -1.85 0.72
C ALA A 43 10.64 -1.35 1.51
N GLN A 44 10.66 -0.07 1.88
CA GLN A 44 11.66 0.54 2.78
C GLN A 44 11.35 0.33 4.26
N GLY A 45 10.18 -0.25 4.60
CA GLY A 45 9.69 -0.35 5.97
C GLY A 45 9.13 0.98 6.52
N ASP A 46 9.05 2.04 5.72
CA ASP A 46 8.40 3.30 6.12
C ASP A 46 6.87 3.16 5.97
N LEU A 47 6.29 2.40 6.89
CA LEU A 47 4.85 2.13 6.94
C LEU A 47 4.02 3.41 7.10
N SER A 48 4.57 4.46 7.72
CA SER A 48 3.84 5.72 7.93
C SER A 48 3.69 6.51 6.62
N SER A 49 4.76 6.61 5.85
CA SER A 49 4.72 7.24 4.52
C SER A 49 3.94 6.39 3.51
N ALA A 50 4.04 5.06 3.60
CA ALA A 50 3.24 4.15 2.78
C ALA A 50 1.73 4.35 3.00
N ALA A 51 1.29 4.37 4.27
CA ALA A 51 -0.11 4.61 4.62
C ALA A 51 -0.60 5.96 4.08
N SER A 52 0.23 7.00 4.17
CA SER A 52 -0.11 8.34 3.66
C SER A 52 -0.30 8.35 2.14
N ALA A 53 0.57 7.67 1.38
CA ALA A 53 0.45 7.58 -0.07
C ALA A 53 -0.78 6.76 -0.51
N PHE A 54 -1.04 5.62 0.12
CA PHE A 54 -2.25 4.82 -0.17
C PHE A 54 -3.54 5.56 0.21
N ASN A 55 -3.53 6.34 1.30
CA ASN A 55 -4.65 7.18 1.68
C ASN A 55 -4.92 8.28 0.64
N GLN A 56 -3.88 8.90 0.06
CA GLN A 56 -4.06 9.84 -1.06
C GLN A 56 -4.65 9.14 -2.30
N ALA A 57 -4.16 7.96 -2.66
CA ALA A 57 -4.73 7.17 -3.75
C ALA A 57 -6.21 6.80 -3.51
N MET A 58 -6.56 6.41 -2.28
CA MET A 58 -7.94 6.12 -1.88
C MET A 58 -8.84 7.36 -1.98
N GLN A 59 -8.37 8.54 -1.56
CA GLN A 59 -9.16 9.78 -1.65
C GLN A 59 -9.42 10.21 -3.10
N LEU A 60 -8.44 10.02 -3.98
CA LEU A 60 -8.58 10.33 -5.40
C LEU A 60 -9.46 9.32 -6.14
N TYR A 61 -9.47 8.06 -5.70
CA TYR A 61 -10.18 6.95 -6.35
C TYR A 61 -11.01 6.15 -5.34
N PRO A 62 -12.09 6.74 -4.79
CA PRO A 62 -12.84 6.15 -3.68
C PRO A 62 -13.56 4.84 -4.05
N SER A 63 -13.78 4.57 -5.33
CA SER A 63 -14.40 3.33 -5.82
C SER A 63 -13.38 2.25 -6.19
N ASN A 64 -12.08 2.48 -5.98
CA ASN A 64 -11.03 1.50 -6.26
C ASN A 64 -10.58 0.83 -4.95
N GLY A 65 -10.76 -0.49 -4.85
CA GLY A 65 -10.37 -1.26 -3.67
C GLY A 65 -8.86 -1.48 -3.52
N MET A 66 -8.05 -1.29 -4.58
CA MET A 66 -6.62 -1.61 -4.54
C MET A 66 -5.82 -0.74 -3.55
N PRO A 67 -5.97 0.60 -3.50
CA PRO A 67 -5.33 1.42 -2.47
C PRO A 67 -5.78 1.06 -1.05
N ILE A 68 -7.05 0.68 -0.90
CA ILE A 68 -7.65 0.33 0.40
C ILE A 68 -7.06 -0.97 0.92
N ASN A 69 -6.91 -1.97 0.05
CA ASN A 69 -6.22 -3.23 0.37
C ASN A 69 -4.78 -2.98 0.83
N ASN A 70 -4.01 -2.18 0.08
CA ASN A 70 -2.62 -1.90 0.45
C ASN A 70 -2.53 -1.09 1.75
N LEU A 71 -3.44 -0.15 1.98
CA LEU A 71 -3.56 0.53 3.27
C LEU A 71 -3.89 -0.46 4.40
N ALA A 72 -4.76 -1.44 4.16
CA ALA A 72 -5.10 -2.47 5.14
C ALA A 72 -3.87 -3.31 5.54
N GLN A 73 -3.04 -3.73 4.58
CA GLN A 73 -1.79 -4.45 4.85
C GLN A 73 -0.81 -3.61 5.66
N VAL A 74 -0.64 -2.33 5.31
CA VAL A 74 0.20 -1.40 6.08
C VAL A 74 -0.31 -1.23 7.52
N LEU A 75 -1.63 -1.08 7.69
CA LEU A 75 -2.24 -0.96 9.02
C LEU A 75 -2.07 -2.23 9.84
N TRP A 76 -2.14 -3.39 9.20
CA TRP A 76 -1.92 -4.69 9.84
C TRP A 76 -0.52 -4.79 10.42
N GLU A 77 0.50 -4.46 9.64
CA GLU A 77 1.90 -4.47 10.07
C GLU A 77 2.23 -3.41 11.12
N GLN A 78 1.49 -2.29 11.13
CA GLN A 78 1.55 -1.30 12.21
C GLN A 78 0.87 -1.78 13.51
N GLY A 79 0.32 -2.99 13.55
CA GLY A 79 -0.42 -3.53 14.69
C GLY A 79 -1.83 -2.95 14.85
N LYS A 80 -2.32 -2.16 13.91
CA LYS A 80 -3.66 -1.53 13.93
C LYS A 80 -4.70 -2.49 13.34
N LYS A 81 -4.78 -3.70 13.91
CA LYS A 81 -5.53 -4.84 13.36
C LYS A 81 -7.00 -4.53 13.08
N GLU A 82 -7.70 -3.84 13.98
CA GLU A 82 -9.12 -3.50 13.80
C GLU A 82 -9.33 -2.55 12.62
N LYS A 83 -8.42 -1.58 12.43
CA LYS A 83 -8.49 -0.64 11.30
C LYS A 83 -8.18 -1.34 9.97
N ALA A 84 -7.21 -2.25 9.97
CA ALA A 84 -6.90 -3.08 8.80
C ALA A 84 -8.11 -3.92 8.38
N LEU A 85 -8.76 -4.58 9.34
CA LEU A 85 -9.97 -5.37 9.11
C LEU A 85 -11.14 -4.52 8.58
N GLN A 86 -11.34 -3.31 9.10
CA GLN A 86 -12.34 -2.39 8.56
C GLN A 86 -12.02 -1.98 7.12
N ALA A 87 -10.76 -1.66 6.82
CA ALA A 87 -10.34 -1.26 5.49
C ALA A 87 -10.53 -2.39 4.46
N ILE A 88 -10.08 -3.61 4.76
CA ILE A 88 -10.22 -4.71 3.80
C ILE A 88 -11.69 -5.10 3.56
N ARG A 89 -12.54 -5.06 4.61
CA ARG A 89 -13.99 -5.24 4.44
C ARG A 89 -14.59 -4.18 3.54
N HIS A 90 -14.16 -2.92 3.66
CA HIS A 90 -14.59 -1.86 2.74
C HIS A 90 -14.16 -2.16 1.30
N ALA A 91 -12.91 -2.57 1.05
CA ALA A 91 -12.46 -2.95 -0.29
C ALA A 91 -13.32 -4.08 -0.91
N ILE A 92 -13.71 -5.09 -0.12
CA ILE A 92 -14.62 -6.17 -0.55
C ILE A 92 -16.01 -5.63 -0.93
N THR A 93 -16.55 -4.67 -0.16
CA THR A 93 -17.88 -4.08 -0.46
C THR A 93 -17.89 -3.25 -1.75
N LEU A 94 -16.77 -2.65 -2.14
CA LEU A 94 -16.65 -1.95 -3.44
C LEU A 94 -16.71 -2.94 -4.62
N GLY A 95 -16.34 -4.20 -4.39
CA GLY A 95 -16.38 -5.26 -5.39
C GLY A 95 -15.36 -5.08 -6.51
N GLY A 96 -15.77 -5.42 -7.73
CA GLY A 96 -14.91 -5.39 -8.92
C GLY A 96 -14.04 -6.63 -9.12
N PRO A 97 -13.18 -6.64 -10.15
CA PRO A 97 -12.43 -7.84 -10.57
C PRO A 97 -11.45 -8.39 -9.52
N LEU A 98 -11.03 -7.57 -8.56
CA LEU A 98 -10.07 -7.93 -7.53
C LEU A 98 -10.72 -8.33 -6.20
N LYS A 99 -12.05 -8.47 -6.14
CA LYS A 99 -12.78 -8.82 -4.92
C LYS A 99 -12.23 -10.08 -4.25
N SER A 100 -11.89 -11.12 -5.01
CA SER A 100 -11.33 -12.37 -4.48
C SER A 100 -9.98 -12.15 -3.79
N VAL A 101 -9.11 -11.29 -4.33
CA VAL A 101 -7.82 -10.93 -3.72
C VAL A 101 -8.04 -10.24 -2.37
N PHE A 102 -9.08 -9.42 -2.25
CA PHE A 102 -9.40 -8.75 -0.99
C PHE A 102 -9.97 -9.73 0.05
N GLU A 103 -10.76 -10.72 -0.39
CA GLU A 103 -11.25 -11.81 0.46
C GLU A 103 -10.10 -12.69 0.98
N GLU A 104 -9.13 -13.02 0.14
CA GLU A 104 -7.89 -13.72 0.53
C GLU A 104 -7.12 -12.92 1.59
N THR A 105 -6.93 -11.62 1.38
CA THR A 105 -6.25 -10.75 2.35
C THR A 105 -7.00 -10.71 3.69
N LEU A 106 -8.33 -10.67 3.69
CA LEU A 106 -9.13 -10.72 4.90
C LEU A 106 -8.95 -12.07 5.63
N GLN A 107 -8.98 -13.18 4.89
CA GLN A 107 -8.76 -14.51 5.45
C GLN A 107 -7.38 -14.64 6.10
N ASP A 108 -6.34 -14.09 5.46
CA ASP A 108 -4.98 -14.06 6.02
C ASP A 108 -4.90 -13.26 7.31
N PHE A 109 -5.58 -12.10 7.39
CA PHE A 109 -5.66 -11.33 8.63
C PHE A 109 -6.38 -12.11 9.73
N GLU A 110 -7.47 -12.81 9.42
CA GLU A 110 -8.22 -13.58 10.42
C GLU A 110 -7.45 -14.81 10.92
N GLN A 111 -6.63 -15.44 10.06
CA GLN A 111 -5.79 -16.58 10.44
C GLN A 111 -4.56 -16.17 11.26
N ASN A 112 -3.91 -15.06 10.90
CA ASN A 112 -2.69 -14.57 11.54
C ASN A 112 -2.97 -13.54 12.65
N GLY A 113 -4.24 -13.29 12.95
CA GLY A 113 -4.69 -12.26 13.88
C GLY A 113 -4.70 -12.67 15.35
N ASN A 114 -4.63 -13.97 15.63
CA ASN A 114 -4.66 -14.56 16.98
C ASN A 114 -3.27 -14.67 17.61
#